data_AF-A0A2E5JWV5-F1
#
_entry.id   AF-A0A2E5JWV5-F1
#
_cell.length_a   1.000
_cell.length_b   1.000
_cell.length_c   1.000
_cell.angle_alpha   90.00
_cell.angle_beta   90.00
_cell.angle_gamma   90.00
#
_symmetry.space_group_name_H-M   'P 1'
#
loop_
_entity.id
_entity.type
_entity.pdbx_description
1 polymer ?
#
loop_
_entity_poly.entity_id
_entity_poly.type
_entity_poly.pdbx_seq_one_letter_code
_entity_poly.pdbx_strand_id
1 'polypeptide(L)'
;MSDNQIAVLIDYENTGLDSIPYLFDQLSDLGRIVVKRAYADWSSAGKNRDRILALGIETIHYFHANRSQKNSSDIHLAIDAVELLYRSSVDTYVVVSADSDFVPLVSKLRASGKSVIGAGRRDVVSSTFVKSCDRYIYLDALTQKNNSSQFKEAENLLVRALQVDSSEKVLGSKLHQRILRLDPSFSFQDYGFQTFAKLLESSKVVKVERNKNQGDVTVSIRENTPRKILSNLLGRSKQENKDDSEEILIPAESKPETTRPRRPYTRRPIQSRKEIEPSLPQTSNSTPTTSNPEPETGWETTVHKSWSRRAKNSGEIINGTWAAGAAARALEVSKLSASKYKTLQQLLDSSSELSENWERDGNTIRRK
;
A
#
# COMPACT_ATOMS: atom_id res chain seq x y z
N MET A 1 16.22 -30.29 -12.46
CA MET A 1 15.23 -29.53 -11.67
C MET A 1 14.39 -28.76 -12.66
N SER A 2 13.06 -28.79 -12.53
CA SER A 2 12.19 -27.96 -13.37
C SER A 2 12.45 -26.49 -13.07
N ASP A 3 12.43 -25.64 -14.10
CA ASP A 3 12.52 -24.20 -13.91
C ASP A 3 11.35 -23.71 -13.04
N ASN A 4 11.65 -22.83 -12.09
CA ASN A 4 10.67 -22.17 -11.24
C ASN A 4 9.59 -21.50 -12.10
N GLN A 5 8.32 -21.85 -11.90
CA GLN A 5 7.22 -21.34 -12.70
C GLN A 5 6.60 -20.09 -12.07
N ILE A 6 6.48 -19.03 -12.85
CA ILE A 6 6.02 -17.72 -12.39
C ILE A 6 4.69 -17.35 -13.04
N ALA A 7 3.73 -16.93 -12.23
CA ALA A 7 2.49 -16.28 -12.69
C ALA A 7 2.53 -14.79 -12.35
N VAL A 8 2.32 -13.93 -13.35
CA VAL A 8 2.24 -12.47 -13.18
C VAL A 8 0.80 -12.01 -13.37
N LEU A 9 0.22 -11.46 -12.31
CA LEU A 9 -1.16 -11.01 -12.24
C LEU A 9 -1.17 -9.50 -11.98
N ILE A 10 -1.66 -8.75 -12.95
CA ILE A 10 -1.51 -7.29 -13.01
C ILE A 10 -2.87 -6.63 -12.78
N ASP A 11 -3.00 -5.95 -11.66
CA ASP A 11 -4.07 -5.00 -11.42
C ASP A 11 -3.75 -3.71 -12.18
N TYR A 12 -4.22 -3.66 -13.44
CA TYR A 12 -3.85 -2.63 -14.40
C TYR A 12 -4.48 -1.27 -14.06
N GLU A 13 -5.60 -1.24 -13.35
CA GLU A 13 -6.25 0.02 -12.99
C GLU A 13 -5.43 0.80 -11.96
N ASN A 14 -4.68 0.08 -11.13
CA ASN A 14 -3.78 0.65 -10.14
C ASN A 14 -2.31 0.71 -10.58
N THR A 15 -1.94 0.10 -11.72
CA THR A 15 -0.54 0.03 -12.19
C THR A 15 -0.38 0.61 -13.61
N GLY A 16 0.45 1.65 -13.73
CA GLY A 16 0.76 2.28 -15.02
C GLY A 16 1.62 1.38 -15.93
N LEU A 17 1.61 1.68 -17.24
CA LEU A 17 2.24 0.85 -18.28
C LEU A 17 3.77 0.84 -18.29
N ASP A 18 4.39 1.97 -17.96
CA ASP A 18 5.80 2.22 -18.30
C ASP A 18 6.80 1.36 -17.52
N SER A 19 6.35 0.72 -16.44
CA SER A 19 7.18 -0.08 -15.54
C SER A 19 7.08 -1.60 -15.72
N ILE A 20 6.19 -2.08 -16.59
CA ILE A 20 6.01 -3.52 -16.85
C ILE A 20 7.25 -4.17 -17.48
N PRO A 21 7.94 -3.57 -18.47
CA PRO A 21 9.18 -4.15 -19.00
C PRO A 21 10.25 -4.33 -17.92
N TYR A 22 10.44 -3.31 -17.09
CA TYR A 22 11.38 -3.38 -15.95
C TYR A 22 11.02 -4.50 -14.97
N LEU A 23 9.72 -4.69 -14.69
CA LEU A 23 9.28 -5.82 -13.86
C LEU A 23 9.70 -7.16 -14.48
N PHE A 24 9.50 -7.35 -15.80
CA PHE A 24 9.90 -8.60 -16.46
C PHE A 24 11.40 -8.81 -16.45
N ASP A 25 12.21 -7.76 -16.59
CA ASP A 25 13.66 -7.85 -16.43
C ASP A 25 14.04 -8.34 -15.02
N GLN A 26 13.40 -7.80 -13.97
CA GLN A 26 13.63 -8.23 -12.58
C GLN A 26 13.19 -9.67 -12.29
N LEU A 27 12.22 -10.19 -13.04
CA LEU A 27 11.71 -11.56 -12.90
C LEU A 27 12.48 -12.58 -13.76
N SER A 28 13.22 -12.12 -14.77
CA SER A 28 13.90 -12.99 -15.75
C SER A 28 14.88 -13.98 -15.10
N ASP A 29 15.59 -13.55 -14.05
CA ASP A 29 16.54 -14.37 -13.30
C ASP A 29 15.87 -15.34 -12.31
N LEU A 30 14.56 -15.20 -12.06
CA LEU A 30 13.85 -15.98 -11.05
C LEU A 30 13.25 -17.28 -11.59
N GLY A 31 12.96 -17.35 -12.89
CA GLY A 31 12.32 -18.49 -13.49
C GLY A 31 11.49 -18.16 -14.73
N ARG A 32 10.77 -19.17 -15.21
CA ARG A 32 9.97 -19.07 -16.43
C ARG A 32 8.60 -18.48 -16.12
N ILE A 33 8.29 -17.34 -16.72
CA ILE A 33 6.94 -16.76 -16.66
C ILE A 33 6.01 -17.59 -17.56
N VAL A 34 5.05 -18.28 -16.94
CA VAL A 34 4.07 -19.16 -17.62
C VAL A 34 2.69 -18.53 -17.73
N VAL A 35 2.36 -17.56 -16.88
CA VAL A 35 1.10 -16.79 -16.93
C VAL A 35 1.42 -15.31 -16.87
N LYS A 36 0.79 -14.53 -17.75
CA LYS A 36 0.83 -13.06 -17.77
C LYS A 36 -0.57 -12.54 -18.03
N ARG A 37 -1.23 -12.01 -17.00
CA ARG A 37 -2.62 -11.51 -17.09
C ARG A 37 -2.74 -10.11 -16.54
N ALA A 38 -3.50 -9.27 -17.22
CA ALA A 38 -3.84 -7.92 -16.78
C ALA A 38 -5.36 -7.75 -16.68
N TYR A 39 -5.83 -7.32 -15.51
CA TYR A 39 -7.25 -7.23 -15.14
C TYR A 39 -7.67 -5.76 -15.15
N ALA A 40 -8.66 -5.41 -15.97
CA ALA A 40 -9.18 -4.04 -16.07
C ALA A 40 -10.54 -3.96 -16.78
N ASP A 41 -11.16 -2.79 -16.68
CA ASP A 41 -12.20 -2.36 -17.63
C ASP A 41 -11.58 -1.77 -18.91
N TRP A 42 -11.23 -2.65 -19.83
CA TRP A 42 -10.71 -2.31 -21.17
C TRP A 42 -11.69 -1.57 -22.10
N SER A 43 -12.92 -1.25 -21.69
CA SER A 43 -13.93 -0.60 -22.54
C SER A 43 -13.45 0.77 -23.07
N SER A 44 -12.58 1.45 -22.34
CA SER A 44 -12.09 2.81 -22.65
C SER A 44 -10.58 2.87 -22.97
N ALA A 45 -9.88 1.74 -22.94
CA ALA A 45 -8.41 1.69 -22.93
C ALA A 45 -7.78 1.17 -24.23
N GLY A 46 -8.32 1.50 -25.40
CA GLY A 46 -7.93 0.92 -26.71
C GLY A 46 -6.41 0.93 -27.00
N LYS A 47 -5.76 2.10 -27.01
CA LYS A 47 -4.31 2.21 -27.29
C LYS A 47 -3.42 1.53 -26.25
N ASN A 48 -3.88 1.48 -25.00
CA ASN A 48 -3.13 0.87 -23.90
C ASN A 48 -3.26 -0.65 -23.93
N ARG A 49 -4.43 -1.17 -24.30
CA ARG A 49 -4.68 -2.59 -24.53
C ARG A 49 -3.74 -3.16 -25.59
N ASP A 50 -3.58 -2.47 -26.71
CA ASP A 50 -2.71 -2.94 -27.80
C ASP A 50 -1.24 -3.04 -27.36
N ARG A 51 -0.79 -2.12 -26.50
CA ARG A 51 0.56 -2.18 -25.89
C ARG A 51 0.71 -3.37 -24.94
N ILE A 52 -0.28 -3.65 -24.10
CA ILE A 52 -0.29 -4.80 -23.20
C ILE A 52 -0.25 -6.12 -23.99
N LEU A 53 -1.06 -6.22 -25.04
CA LEU A 53 -1.08 -7.38 -25.94
C LEU A 53 0.27 -7.57 -26.64
N ALA A 54 0.92 -6.49 -27.08
CA ALA A 54 2.26 -6.53 -27.68
C ALA A 54 3.35 -7.04 -26.72
N LEU A 55 3.15 -6.93 -25.40
CA LEU A 55 4.03 -7.50 -24.37
C LEU A 55 3.74 -8.99 -24.09
N GLY A 56 2.80 -9.60 -24.83
CA GLY A 56 2.37 -10.98 -24.63
C GLY A 56 1.57 -11.18 -23.34
N ILE A 57 0.90 -10.14 -22.86
CA ILE A 57 0.07 -10.17 -21.66
C ILE A 57 -1.39 -10.36 -22.08
N GLU A 58 -2.05 -11.35 -21.52
CA GLU A 58 -3.46 -11.62 -21.72
C GLU A 58 -4.31 -10.55 -21.01
N THR A 59 -5.18 -9.88 -21.75
CA THR A 59 -6.08 -8.86 -21.20
C THR A 59 -7.38 -9.52 -20.74
N ILE A 60 -7.60 -9.56 -19.43
CA ILE A 60 -8.85 -10.06 -18.85
C ILE A 60 -9.78 -8.87 -18.61
N HIS A 61 -10.92 -8.87 -19.30
CA HIS A 61 -11.86 -7.77 -19.30
C HIS A 61 -13.04 -8.00 -18.35
N TYR A 62 -13.34 -6.99 -17.54
CA TYR A 62 -14.54 -6.96 -16.73
C TYR A 62 -15.23 -5.61 -16.81
N PHE A 63 -16.55 -5.65 -16.89
CA PHE A 63 -17.37 -4.45 -16.89
C PHE A 63 -17.65 -4.00 -15.46
N HIS A 64 -17.43 -2.72 -15.19
CA HIS A 64 -17.99 -2.10 -13.99
C HIS A 64 -19.51 -2.03 -14.12
N ALA A 65 -20.23 -2.94 -13.47
CA ALA A 65 -21.69 -2.97 -13.54
C ALA A 65 -22.33 -1.68 -12.97
N ASN A 66 -21.64 -0.97 -12.05
CA ASN A 66 -22.03 0.35 -11.53
C ASN A 66 -20.79 1.18 -11.14
N ARG A 67 -20.89 2.53 -11.13
CA ARG A 67 -19.80 3.46 -10.68
C ARG A 67 -19.27 3.21 -9.25
N SER A 68 -19.94 2.35 -8.48
CA SER A 68 -19.62 2.02 -7.09
C SER A 68 -18.93 0.65 -6.91
N GLN A 69 -18.66 -0.10 -7.99
CA GLN A 69 -18.04 -1.44 -7.94
C GLN A 69 -16.63 -1.46 -8.53
N LYS A 70 -15.74 -0.63 -7.98
CA LYS A 70 -14.33 -0.56 -8.37
C LYS A 70 -13.50 -1.81 -8.07
N ASN A 71 -14.06 -2.78 -7.33
CA ASN A 71 -13.33 -3.97 -6.88
C ASN A 71 -13.60 -5.20 -7.76
N SER A 72 -14.26 -5.04 -8.91
CA SER A 72 -14.62 -6.19 -9.76
C SER A 72 -13.39 -6.87 -10.35
N SER A 73 -12.45 -6.09 -10.90
CA SER A 73 -11.14 -6.55 -11.37
C SER A 73 -10.34 -7.24 -10.26
N ASP A 74 -10.30 -6.65 -9.06
CA ASP A 74 -9.55 -7.19 -7.92
C ASP A 74 -10.07 -8.55 -7.47
N ILE A 75 -11.40 -8.69 -7.36
CA ILE A 75 -12.05 -9.97 -7.01
C ILE A 75 -11.73 -11.02 -8.06
N HIS A 76 -11.78 -10.67 -9.35
CA HIS A 76 -11.46 -11.59 -10.43
C HIS A 76 -9.99 -12.00 -10.43
N LEU A 77 -9.06 -11.06 -10.21
CA LEU A 77 -7.64 -11.37 -10.06
C LEU A 77 -7.43 -12.36 -8.93
N ALA A 78 -8.06 -12.13 -7.77
CA ALA A 78 -7.94 -13.01 -6.62
C ALA A 78 -8.52 -14.42 -6.88
N ILE A 79 -9.67 -14.52 -7.56
CA ILE A 79 -10.27 -15.80 -7.95
C ILE A 79 -9.31 -16.57 -8.87
N ASP A 80 -8.79 -15.90 -9.89
CA ASP A 80 -7.92 -16.53 -10.89
C ASP A 80 -6.57 -16.96 -10.28
N ALA A 81 -6.02 -16.16 -9.37
CA ALA A 81 -4.84 -16.55 -8.58
C ALA A 81 -5.06 -17.85 -7.78
N VAL A 82 -6.22 -17.98 -7.13
CA VAL A 82 -6.59 -19.17 -6.36
C VAL A 82 -6.90 -20.35 -7.29
N GLU A 83 -7.48 -20.13 -8.46
CA GLU A 83 -7.68 -21.18 -9.45
C GLU A 83 -6.34 -21.73 -9.95
N LEU A 84 -5.42 -20.83 -10.33
CA LEU A 84 -4.05 -21.20 -10.73
C LEU A 84 -3.34 -22.00 -9.63
N LEU A 85 -3.54 -21.64 -8.36
CA LEU A 85 -2.95 -22.35 -7.21
C LEU A 85 -3.29 -23.84 -7.20
N TYR A 86 -4.49 -24.23 -7.61
CA TYR A 86 -4.93 -25.63 -7.58
C TYR A 86 -4.84 -26.33 -8.94
N ARG A 87 -4.83 -25.58 -10.05
CA ARG A 87 -4.86 -26.16 -11.41
C ARG A 87 -3.50 -26.19 -12.12
N SER A 88 -2.50 -25.48 -11.60
CA SER A 88 -1.21 -25.30 -12.28
C SER A 88 -0.03 -25.48 -11.32
N SER A 89 1.14 -25.80 -11.88
CA SER A 89 2.38 -25.98 -11.13
C SER A 89 3.14 -24.67 -10.92
N VAL A 90 2.43 -23.56 -10.69
CA VAL A 90 3.05 -22.26 -10.42
C VAL A 90 3.70 -22.28 -9.04
N ASP A 91 4.95 -21.86 -8.95
CA ASP A 91 5.74 -21.83 -7.72
C ASP A 91 5.78 -20.41 -7.11
N THR A 92 5.82 -19.40 -7.98
CA THR A 92 5.93 -17.99 -7.62
C THR A 92 4.79 -17.17 -8.22
N TYR A 93 4.11 -16.40 -7.37
CA TYR A 93 3.06 -15.48 -7.77
C TYR A 93 3.57 -14.05 -7.67
N VAL A 94 3.42 -13.30 -8.75
CA VAL A 94 3.70 -11.87 -8.79
C VAL A 94 2.37 -11.14 -8.84
N VAL A 95 2.04 -10.41 -7.76
CA VAL A 95 0.85 -9.58 -7.66
C VAL A 95 1.26 -8.13 -7.86
N VAL A 96 0.90 -7.57 -9.01
CA VAL A 96 1.25 -6.20 -9.38
C VAL A 96 0.09 -5.29 -8.98
N SER A 97 0.15 -4.73 -7.78
CA SER A 97 -0.83 -3.79 -7.21
C SER A 97 -0.20 -2.98 -6.07
N ALA A 98 -0.88 -1.90 -5.67
CA ALA A 98 -0.55 -1.10 -4.49
C ALA A 98 -1.54 -1.29 -3.33
N ASP A 99 -2.62 -2.05 -3.54
CA ASP A 99 -3.72 -2.18 -2.58
C ASP A 99 -3.45 -3.23 -1.49
N SER A 100 -3.75 -2.86 -0.23
CA SER A 100 -3.72 -3.78 0.90
C SER A 100 -4.85 -4.82 0.88
N ASP A 101 -5.88 -4.65 0.06
CA ASP A 101 -6.97 -5.62 -0.09
C ASP A 101 -6.48 -6.98 -0.63
N PHE A 102 -5.29 -7.05 -1.23
CA PHE A 102 -4.65 -8.29 -1.67
C PHE A 102 -3.91 -9.05 -0.55
N VAL A 103 -3.76 -8.50 0.66
CA VAL A 103 -3.06 -9.17 1.78
C VAL A 103 -3.64 -10.56 2.12
N PRO A 104 -4.98 -10.78 2.13
CA PRO A 104 -5.54 -12.12 2.33
C PRO A 104 -5.15 -13.10 1.22
N LEU A 105 -5.10 -12.65 -0.04
CA LEU A 105 -4.65 -13.46 -1.17
C LEU A 105 -3.18 -13.86 -1.00
N VAL A 106 -2.31 -12.90 -0.70
CA VAL A 106 -0.88 -13.13 -0.42
C VAL A 106 -0.72 -14.16 0.69
N SER A 107 -1.46 -14.00 1.78
CA SER A 107 -1.41 -14.91 2.93
C SER A 107 -1.82 -16.33 2.57
N LYS A 108 -2.88 -16.48 1.73
CA LYS A 108 -3.35 -17.79 1.27
C LYS A 108 -2.34 -18.49 0.36
N LEU A 109 -1.73 -17.77 -0.58
CA LEU A 109 -0.70 -18.30 -1.48
C LEU A 109 0.53 -18.76 -0.69
N ARG A 110 1.01 -17.94 0.26
CA ARG A 110 2.15 -18.27 1.13
C ARG A 110 1.86 -19.46 2.05
N ALA A 111 0.68 -19.51 2.65
CA ALA A 111 0.25 -20.65 3.47
C ALA A 111 0.18 -21.96 2.67
N SER A 112 0.04 -21.87 1.34
CA SER A 112 0.06 -23.01 0.42
C SER A 112 1.47 -23.34 -0.11
N GLY A 113 2.51 -22.75 0.49
CA GLY A 113 3.92 -23.01 0.16
C GLY A 113 4.43 -22.28 -1.08
N LYS A 114 3.68 -21.32 -1.62
CA LYS A 114 4.09 -20.54 -2.80
C LYS A 114 4.88 -19.31 -2.38
N SER A 115 5.85 -18.90 -3.22
CA SER A 115 6.51 -17.61 -3.05
C SER A 115 5.63 -16.50 -3.61
N VAL A 116 5.53 -15.39 -2.90
CA VAL A 116 4.74 -14.24 -3.35
C VAL A 116 5.61 -12.99 -3.45
N ILE A 117 5.63 -12.41 -4.64
CA ILE A 117 6.30 -11.15 -4.95
C ILE A 117 5.22 -10.09 -5.18
N GLY A 118 5.24 -9.04 -4.37
CA GLY A 118 4.45 -7.84 -4.65
C GLY A 118 5.20 -6.91 -5.62
N ALA A 119 4.50 -6.17 -6.47
CA ALA A 119 5.12 -5.13 -7.26
C ALA A 119 4.20 -3.92 -7.43
N GLY A 120 4.77 -2.72 -7.33
CA GLY A 120 3.99 -1.49 -7.43
C GLY A 120 4.83 -0.26 -7.13
N ARG A 121 4.23 0.93 -7.24
CA ARG A 121 4.95 2.18 -7.00
C ARG A 121 5.09 2.49 -5.51
N ARG A 122 6.24 3.04 -5.11
CA ARG A 122 6.55 3.35 -3.71
C ARG A 122 5.64 4.39 -3.06
N ASP A 123 5.11 5.32 -3.84
CA ASP A 123 4.34 6.47 -3.35
C ASP A 123 2.89 6.14 -2.95
N VAL A 124 2.34 5.06 -3.49
CA VAL A 124 0.94 4.66 -3.28
C VAL A 124 0.79 3.36 -2.50
N VAL A 125 1.82 2.51 -2.44
CA VAL A 125 1.70 1.20 -1.81
C VAL A 125 1.58 1.27 -0.28
N SER A 126 0.67 0.47 0.27
CA SER A 126 0.55 0.25 1.70
C SER A 126 1.75 -0.54 2.27
N SER A 127 2.32 -0.06 3.38
CA SER A 127 3.37 -0.79 4.11
C SER A 127 2.93 -2.20 4.56
N THR A 128 1.64 -2.41 4.80
CA THR A 128 1.07 -3.71 5.15
C THR A 128 1.16 -4.69 3.99
N PHE A 129 0.87 -4.24 2.76
CA PHE A 129 0.96 -5.08 1.57
C PHE A 129 2.41 -5.50 1.31
N VAL A 130 3.35 -4.55 1.37
CA VAL A 130 4.79 -4.81 1.23
C VAL A 130 5.25 -5.88 2.23
N LYS A 131 4.92 -5.72 3.51
CA LYS A 131 5.31 -6.66 4.58
C LYS A 131 4.65 -8.04 4.48
N SER A 132 3.51 -8.15 3.78
CA SER A 132 2.82 -9.42 3.61
C SER A 132 3.51 -10.35 2.60
N CYS A 133 4.30 -9.79 1.68
CA CYS A 133 4.99 -10.51 0.60
C CYS A 133 6.31 -11.14 1.07
N ASP A 134 6.86 -12.07 0.29
CA ASP A 134 8.22 -12.60 0.51
C ASP A 134 9.30 -11.70 -0.12
N ARG A 135 8.93 -10.98 -1.18
CA ARG A 135 9.73 -9.92 -1.82
C ARG A 135 8.77 -8.85 -2.36
N TYR A 136 9.23 -7.61 -2.45
CA TYR A 136 8.50 -6.52 -3.06
C TYR A 136 9.40 -5.77 -4.05
N ILE A 137 8.90 -5.54 -5.27
CA ILE A 137 9.62 -4.82 -6.33
C ILE A 137 8.96 -3.46 -6.55
N TYR A 138 9.73 -2.40 -6.30
CA TYR A 138 9.31 -1.04 -6.62
C TYR A 138 9.42 -0.78 -8.12
N LEU A 139 8.34 -0.25 -8.70
CA LEU A 139 8.20 -0.01 -10.14
C LEU A 139 8.52 1.42 -10.57
N ASP A 140 8.77 2.30 -9.61
CA ASP A 140 9.25 3.66 -9.84
C ASP A 140 10.74 3.70 -10.19
N ALA A 141 11.15 4.73 -10.95
CA ALA A 141 12.54 4.91 -11.33
C ALA A 141 13.43 4.99 -10.09
N LEU A 142 14.56 4.26 -10.11
CA LEU A 142 15.58 4.31 -9.07
C LEU A 142 16.06 5.76 -8.92
N THR A 143 15.50 6.50 -7.97
CA THR A 143 16.13 7.73 -7.52
C THR A 143 17.36 7.30 -6.73
N GLN A 144 18.50 7.18 -7.42
CA GLN A 144 19.81 7.01 -6.78
C GLN A 144 20.12 8.28 -5.99
N LYS A 145 19.46 8.44 -4.84
CA LYS A 145 19.87 9.39 -3.82
C LYS A 145 21.04 8.71 -3.14
N ASN A 146 22.26 9.01 -3.61
CA ASN A 146 23.51 8.64 -2.94
C ASN A 146 23.62 9.35 -1.58
N ASN A 147 22.70 9.04 -0.67
CA ASN A 147 22.65 9.57 0.67
C ASN A 147 23.30 8.54 1.59
N SER A 148 24.35 8.98 2.29
CA SER A 148 25.03 8.21 3.33
C SER A 148 24.07 7.62 4.39
N SER A 149 22.89 8.21 4.56
CA SER A 149 21.81 7.71 5.43
C SER A 149 21.20 6.39 4.94
N GLN A 150 20.90 6.25 3.65
CA GLN A 150 20.33 5.02 3.09
C GLN A 150 21.33 3.86 3.19
N PHE A 151 22.59 4.12 2.87
CA PHE A 151 23.63 3.09 3.02
C PHE A 151 23.75 2.61 4.48
N LYS A 152 23.59 3.51 5.45
CA LYS A 152 23.57 3.15 6.88
C LYS A 152 22.36 2.29 7.25
N GLU A 153 21.19 2.52 6.65
CA GLU A 153 20.01 1.66 6.83
C GLU A 153 20.25 0.25 6.29
N ALA A 154 20.91 0.12 5.13
CA ALA A 154 21.33 -1.18 4.59
C ALA A 154 22.29 -1.90 5.56
N GLU A 155 23.27 -1.19 6.12
CA GLU A 155 24.18 -1.74 7.13
C GLU A 155 23.46 -2.17 8.42
N ASN A 156 22.46 -1.40 8.88
CA ASN A 156 21.61 -1.79 10.01
C ASN A 156 20.89 -3.12 9.75
N LEU A 157 20.36 -3.27 8.53
CA LEU A 157 19.63 -4.46 8.12
C LEU A 157 20.56 -5.68 8.00
N LEU A 158 21.77 -5.48 7.45
CA LEU A 158 22.82 -6.51 7.38
C LEU A 158 23.20 -7.04 8.77
N VAL A 159 23.47 -6.14 9.72
CA VAL A 159 23.84 -6.52 11.09
C VAL A 159 22.68 -7.27 11.78
N ARG A 160 21.45 -6.76 11.65
CA ARG A 160 20.26 -7.45 12.20
C ARG A 160 20.11 -8.86 11.64
N ALA A 161 20.27 -9.03 10.32
CA ALA A 161 20.13 -10.33 9.67
C ALA A 161 21.24 -11.34 10.03
N LEU A 162 22.44 -10.85 10.37
CA LEU A 162 23.56 -11.67 10.84
C LEU A 162 23.38 -12.15 12.28
N GLN A 163 22.84 -11.30 13.16
CA GLN A 163 22.71 -11.61 14.59
C GLN A 163 21.60 -12.61 14.95
N VAL A 164 20.73 -12.95 14.01
CA VAL A 164 19.66 -13.95 14.22
C VAL A 164 20.22 -15.36 14.45
N ASP A 165 21.47 -15.62 14.07
CA ASP A 165 22.11 -16.93 14.18
C ASP A 165 23.36 -16.82 15.07
N SER A 166 23.59 -17.84 15.90
CA SER A 166 24.80 -17.92 16.76
C SER A 166 26.06 -18.26 15.96
N SER A 167 25.89 -18.64 14.69
CA SER A 167 26.97 -18.93 13.76
C SER A 167 27.76 -17.67 13.41
N GLU A 168 29.07 -17.67 13.65
CA GLU A 168 29.96 -16.54 13.33
C GLU A 168 30.03 -16.21 11.83
N LYS A 169 29.73 -17.18 10.97
CA LYS A 169 29.80 -17.08 9.51
C LYS A 169 28.50 -17.56 8.86
N VAL A 170 28.00 -16.81 7.89
CA VAL A 170 26.75 -17.10 7.17
C VAL A 170 26.98 -16.98 5.66
N LEU A 171 26.39 -17.87 4.86
CA LEU A 171 26.41 -17.76 3.40
C LEU A 171 25.68 -16.50 2.92
N GLY A 172 26.18 -15.85 1.88
CA GLY A 172 25.65 -14.62 1.31
C GLY A 172 24.22 -14.80 0.81
N SER A 173 23.94 -15.91 0.13
CA SER A 173 22.58 -16.30 -0.28
C SER A 173 21.61 -16.39 0.90
N LYS A 174 22.01 -17.08 1.98
CA LYS A 174 21.22 -17.23 3.21
C LYS A 174 21.01 -15.88 3.92
N LEU A 175 22.03 -15.03 3.93
CA LEU A 175 21.94 -13.68 4.47
C LEU A 175 20.94 -12.83 3.67
N HIS A 176 21.01 -12.86 2.35
CA HIS A 176 20.08 -12.14 1.49
C HIS A 176 18.63 -12.58 1.72
N GLN A 177 18.36 -13.89 1.82
CA GLN A 177 17.03 -14.41 2.16
C GLN A 177 16.54 -13.93 3.53
N ARG A 178 17.42 -13.79 4.52
CA ARG A 178 17.06 -13.24 5.83
C ARG A 178 16.71 -11.76 5.76
N ILE A 179 17.48 -10.99 4.99
CA ILE A 179 17.21 -9.58 4.75
C ILE A 179 15.81 -9.40 4.16
N LEU A 180 15.46 -10.18 3.14
CA LEU A 180 14.12 -10.13 2.53
C LEU A 180 13.00 -10.55 3.49
N ARG A 181 13.27 -11.41 4.47
CA ARG A 181 12.29 -11.73 5.53
C ARG A 181 12.10 -10.60 6.53
N LEU A 182 13.12 -9.78 6.76
CA LEU A 182 13.05 -8.61 7.64
C LEU A 182 12.44 -7.40 6.93
N ASP A 183 12.81 -7.21 5.67
CA ASP A 183 12.35 -6.16 4.78
C ASP A 183 12.19 -6.73 3.35
N PRO A 184 10.96 -7.13 2.96
CA PRO A 184 10.70 -7.66 1.63
C PRO A 184 11.05 -6.70 0.50
N SER A 185 11.13 -5.40 0.79
CA SER A 185 11.35 -4.34 -0.20
C SER A 185 12.81 -4.03 -0.47
N PHE A 186 13.72 -4.68 0.27
CA PHE A 186 15.15 -4.45 0.14
C PHE A 186 15.67 -4.79 -1.27
N SER A 187 16.42 -3.86 -1.85
CA SER A 187 17.13 -4.03 -3.11
C SER A 187 18.51 -3.41 -3.03
N PHE A 188 19.56 -4.17 -3.35
CA PHE A 188 20.92 -3.64 -3.39
C PHE A 188 21.11 -2.62 -4.54
N GLN A 189 20.24 -2.63 -5.56
CA GLN A 189 20.24 -1.67 -6.67
C GLN A 189 19.81 -0.26 -6.22
N ASP A 190 18.95 -0.17 -5.20
CA ASP A 190 18.53 1.11 -4.59
C ASP A 190 19.73 1.86 -4.00
N TYR A 191 20.79 1.12 -3.62
CA TYR A 191 22.05 1.67 -3.10
C TYR A 191 23.16 1.76 -4.16
N GLY A 192 22.83 1.56 -5.45
CA GLY A 192 23.78 1.69 -6.56
C GLY A 192 24.65 0.47 -6.83
N PHE A 193 24.41 -0.67 -6.19
CA PHE A 193 25.18 -1.89 -6.42
C PHE A 193 24.56 -2.76 -7.49
N GLN A 194 25.40 -3.38 -8.32
CA GLN A 194 24.95 -4.32 -9.35
C GLN A 194 24.70 -5.73 -8.82
N THR A 195 25.30 -6.08 -7.69
CA THR A 195 25.13 -7.39 -7.05
C THR A 195 25.12 -7.22 -5.53
N PHE A 196 24.48 -8.16 -4.83
CA PHE A 196 24.51 -8.21 -3.38
C PHE A 196 25.94 -8.38 -2.83
N ALA A 197 26.81 -9.14 -3.51
CA ALA A 197 28.22 -9.29 -3.12
C ALA A 197 28.96 -7.95 -3.13
N LYS A 198 28.74 -7.09 -4.14
CA LYS A 198 29.35 -5.75 -4.21
C LYS A 198 28.88 -4.85 -3.06
N LEU A 199 27.59 -4.93 -2.69
CA LEU A 199 27.09 -4.22 -1.51
C LEU A 199 27.83 -4.67 -0.25
N LEU A 200 27.94 -5.98 -0.03
CA LEU A 200 28.63 -6.55 1.14
C LEU A 200 30.11 -6.12 1.20
N GLU A 201 30.81 -6.14 0.08
CA GLU A 201 32.22 -5.74 -0.02
C GLU A 201 32.45 -4.26 0.28
N SER A 202 31.48 -3.41 -0.07
CA SER A 202 31.52 -1.98 0.22
C SER A 202 31.22 -1.62 1.68
N SER A 203 30.60 -2.53 2.42
CA SER A 203 30.21 -2.29 3.81
C SER A 203 31.43 -2.31 4.74
N LYS A 204 31.42 -1.39 5.73
CA LYS A 204 32.48 -1.26 6.73
C LYS A 204 32.28 -2.20 7.92
N VAL A 205 31.11 -2.79 8.06
CA VAL A 205 30.72 -3.60 9.24
C VAL A 205 30.79 -5.11 9.00
N VAL A 206 30.74 -5.55 7.74
CA VAL A 206 30.83 -6.98 7.39
C VAL A 206 32.14 -7.33 6.68
N LYS A 207 32.66 -8.52 6.96
CA LYS A 207 33.78 -9.15 6.28
C LYS A 207 33.20 -10.15 5.26
N VAL A 208 33.72 -10.12 4.04
CA VAL A 208 33.34 -11.03 2.96
C VAL A 208 34.52 -11.93 2.63
N GLU A 209 34.31 -13.24 2.67
CA GLU A 209 35.28 -14.26 2.27
C GLU A 209 34.74 -14.96 1.02
N ARG A 210 35.40 -14.74 -0.13
CA ARG A 210 35.02 -15.39 -1.39
C ARG A 210 35.56 -16.82 -1.40
N ASN A 211 34.66 -17.79 -1.54
CA ASN A 211 35.05 -19.18 -1.71
C ASN A 211 35.29 -19.46 -3.20
N LYS A 212 36.54 -19.75 -3.59
CA LYS A 212 36.97 -19.86 -5.01
C LYS A 212 36.16 -20.89 -5.82
N ASN A 213 35.48 -21.83 -5.17
CA ASN A 213 34.83 -22.98 -5.81
C ASN A 213 33.29 -22.97 -5.74
N GLN A 214 32.62 -21.98 -5.11
CA GLN A 214 31.19 -22.10 -4.79
C GLN A 214 30.26 -21.02 -5.33
N GLY A 215 30.74 -19.98 -6.02
CA GLY A 215 29.87 -18.91 -6.56
C GLY A 215 29.14 -18.05 -5.50
N ASP A 216 29.11 -18.49 -4.25
CA ASP A 216 28.59 -17.78 -3.08
C ASP A 216 29.73 -17.26 -2.19
N VAL A 217 29.43 -16.28 -1.36
CA VAL A 217 30.36 -15.65 -0.43
C VAL A 217 30.00 -16.01 1.00
N THR A 218 31.00 -16.10 1.88
CA THR A 218 30.76 -16.23 3.32
C THR A 218 30.90 -14.86 3.96
N VAL A 219 29.93 -14.51 4.82
CA VAL A 219 29.82 -13.19 5.45
C VAL A 219 29.87 -13.34 6.96
N SER A 220 30.67 -12.50 7.60
CA SER A 220 30.72 -12.37 9.07
C SER A 220 30.79 -10.90 9.49
N ILE A 221 30.54 -10.60 10.75
CA ILE A 221 30.77 -9.26 11.30
C ILE A 221 32.30 -9.05 11.42
N ARG A 222 32.82 -7.87 11.03
CA ARG A 222 34.24 -7.57 11.23
C ARG A 222 34.55 -7.47 12.72
N GLU A 223 35.57 -8.20 13.18
CA GLU A 223 36.02 -8.24 14.58
C GLU A 223 36.31 -6.85 15.16
N ASN A 224 36.80 -5.92 14.33
CA ASN A 224 37.14 -4.56 14.74
C ASN A 224 35.96 -3.57 14.68
N THR A 225 34.72 -4.07 14.49
CA THR A 225 33.53 -3.21 14.52
C THR A 225 33.22 -2.86 15.98
N PRO A 226 33.31 -1.59 16.40
CA PRO A 226 33.06 -1.22 17.79
C PRO A 226 31.68 -1.70 18.24
N ARG A 227 31.58 -2.32 19.43
CA ARG A 227 30.30 -2.74 20.02
C ARG A 227 29.28 -1.59 20.08
N LYS A 228 29.75 -0.35 20.24
CA LYS A 228 28.94 0.87 20.21
C LYS A 228 28.31 1.14 18.83
N ILE A 229 29.02 0.80 17.75
CA ILE A 229 28.48 0.88 16.38
C ILE A 229 27.41 -0.20 16.21
N LEU A 230 27.69 -1.46 16.58
CA LEU A 230 26.69 -2.52 16.53
C LEU A 230 25.43 -2.17 17.34
N SER A 231 25.57 -1.67 18.57
CA SER A 231 24.44 -1.23 19.39
C SER A 231 23.67 -0.04 18.81
N ASN A 232 24.36 0.89 18.14
CA ASN A 232 23.74 2.03 17.47
C ASN A 232 23.00 1.62 16.19
N LEU A 233 23.53 0.65 15.44
CA LEU A 233 22.92 0.11 14.22
C LEU A 233 21.71 -0.79 14.54
N LEU A 234 21.73 -1.44 15.71
CA LEU A 234 20.64 -2.27 16.21
C LEU A 234 19.52 -1.50 16.90
N GLY A 235 19.75 -0.21 17.18
CA GLY A 235 18.79 0.74 17.74
C GLY A 235 17.69 0.09 18.60
N ARG A 236 17.90 0.01 19.92
CA ARG A 236 16.75 0.17 20.83
C ARG A 236 16.10 1.49 20.43
N SER A 237 14.93 1.43 19.82
CA SER A 237 14.11 2.57 19.43
C SER A 237 14.00 3.55 20.61
N LYS A 238 14.71 4.68 20.53
CA LYS A 238 14.39 5.87 21.30
C LYS A 238 13.63 6.82 20.39
N GLN A 239 12.31 6.80 20.53
CA GLN A 239 11.26 7.78 20.20
C GLN A 239 9.95 6.98 20.21
N GLU A 240 8.98 7.14 21.10
CA GLU A 240 8.50 8.31 21.86
C GLU A 240 8.23 7.93 23.32
N ASN A 241 8.81 8.67 24.27
CA ASN A 241 8.22 8.90 25.59
C ASN A 241 8.53 10.37 25.88
N LYS A 242 7.54 11.21 25.65
CA LYS A 242 7.44 12.52 26.29
C LYS A 242 6.46 12.33 27.43
N ASP A 243 6.85 12.87 28.57
CA ASP A 243 6.15 12.84 29.85
C ASP A 243 4.64 12.93 29.74
N ASP A 244 3.96 12.07 30.49
CA ASP A 244 2.96 12.52 31.47
C ASP A 244 3.05 11.58 32.68
N SER A 245 3.54 12.12 33.77
CA SER A 245 3.54 11.53 35.10
C SER A 245 2.12 11.45 35.66
N GLU A 246 1.59 10.25 35.83
CA GLU A 246 0.56 9.94 36.83
C GLU A 246 0.98 8.70 37.64
N GLU A 247 1.00 8.87 38.97
CA GLU A 247 1.29 7.85 39.97
C GLU A 247 0.30 6.68 39.87
N ILE A 248 0.81 5.45 39.79
CA ILE A 248 0.02 4.24 39.97
C ILE A 248 0.09 3.84 41.45
N LEU A 249 -0.99 4.15 42.18
CA LEU A 249 -1.34 3.49 43.44
C LEU A 249 -1.77 2.04 43.14
N ILE A 250 -1.12 1.09 43.80
CA ILE A 250 -1.43 -0.33 43.76
C ILE A 250 -2.61 -0.61 44.71
N PRO A 251 -3.68 -1.33 44.29
CA PRO A 251 -4.51 -2.08 45.21
C PRO A 251 -4.30 -3.59 45.06
N ALA A 252 -4.30 -4.25 46.22
CA ALA A 252 -3.99 -5.65 46.44
C ALA A 252 -5.01 -6.66 45.87
N GLU A 253 -4.54 -7.90 45.81
CA GLU A 253 -5.20 -9.13 45.36
C GLU A 253 -6.60 -9.38 45.95
N SER A 254 -7.50 -9.95 45.12
CA SER A 254 -8.60 -10.78 45.61
C SER A 254 -8.92 -11.94 44.63
N LYS A 255 -9.40 -13.02 45.25
CA LYS A 255 -9.49 -14.44 44.84
C LYS A 255 -10.52 -14.77 43.72
N PRO A 256 -10.53 -16.02 43.19
CA PRO A 256 -11.13 -16.34 41.89
C PRO A 256 -12.64 -16.61 42.00
N GLU A 257 -13.42 -16.13 41.02
CA GLU A 257 -14.85 -16.37 40.96
C GLU A 257 -15.30 -17.03 39.65
N THR A 258 -16.27 -17.92 39.83
CA THR A 258 -16.76 -19.01 39.00
C THR A 258 -17.25 -18.68 37.58
N THR A 259 -17.02 -19.62 36.66
CA THR A 259 -17.57 -19.68 35.30
C THR A 259 -19.10 -19.78 35.28
N ARG A 260 -19.76 -18.91 34.52
CA ARG A 260 -21.18 -19.07 34.10
C ARG A 260 -21.28 -19.44 32.62
N PRO A 261 -22.18 -20.36 32.22
CA PRO A 261 -22.30 -20.82 30.85
C PRO A 261 -22.95 -19.77 29.93
N ARG A 262 -22.51 -19.77 28.66
CA ARG A 262 -23.03 -18.89 27.59
C ARG A 262 -24.50 -19.21 27.27
N ARG A 263 -25.33 -18.17 27.16
CA ARG A 263 -26.73 -18.29 26.71
C ARG A 263 -26.82 -18.62 25.20
N PRO A 264 -27.83 -19.39 24.74
CA PRO A 264 -28.01 -19.68 23.32
C PRO A 264 -28.61 -18.50 22.56
N TYR A 265 -28.25 -18.39 21.30
CA TYR A 265 -28.72 -17.39 20.34
C TYR A 265 -30.18 -17.67 19.96
N THR A 266 -31.11 -16.75 20.27
CA THR A 266 -32.50 -16.82 19.77
C THR A 266 -32.62 -16.11 18.42
N ARG A 267 -33.06 -16.86 17.40
CA ARG A 267 -33.45 -16.30 16.08
C ARG A 267 -34.70 -15.43 16.25
N ARG A 268 -34.68 -14.19 15.74
CA ARG A 268 -35.89 -13.37 15.58
C ARG A 268 -36.70 -13.87 14.36
N PRO A 269 -38.05 -13.88 14.41
CA PRO A 269 -38.87 -14.28 13.28
C PRO A 269 -38.91 -13.18 12.20
N ILE A 270 -38.97 -13.60 10.94
CA ILE A 270 -39.20 -12.77 9.75
C ILE A 270 -40.67 -12.30 9.79
N GLN A 271 -40.91 -10.99 9.84
CA GLN A 271 -42.23 -10.43 9.59
C GLN A 271 -42.45 -10.28 8.09
N SER A 272 -43.56 -10.84 7.62
CA SER A 272 -44.08 -10.78 6.25
C SER A 272 -44.27 -9.33 5.79
N ARG A 273 -43.60 -8.97 4.70
CA ARG A 273 -43.74 -7.68 4.00
C ARG A 273 -45.05 -7.68 3.23
N LYS A 274 -45.99 -6.79 3.58
CA LYS A 274 -47.19 -6.50 2.78
C LYS A 274 -46.79 -5.88 1.45
N GLU A 275 -47.41 -6.37 0.38
CA GLU A 275 -47.36 -5.82 -0.97
C GLU A 275 -47.90 -4.37 -0.99
N ILE A 276 -47.19 -3.49 -1.68
CA ILE A 276 -47.63 -2.12 -2.00
C ILE A 276 -47.67 -2.05 -3.53
N GLU A 277 -48.86 -1.87 -4.09
CA GLU A 277 -49.07 -1.60 -5.51
C GLU A 277 -48.51 -0.23 -5.93
N PRO A 278 -48.05 -0.06 -7.19
CA PRO A 278 -47.49 1.19 -7.66
C PRO A 278 -48.57 2.16 -8.15
N SER A 279 -48.60 3.39 -7.62
CA SER A 279 -49.35 4.50 -8.19
C SER A 279 -48.45 5.43 -9.02
N LEU A 280 -48.95 5.82 -10.20
CA LEU A 280 -48.31 6.72 -11.17
C LEU A 280 -48.21 8.16 -10.63
N PRO A 281 -47.16 8.94 -10.97
CA PRO A 281 -47.10 10.36 -10.64
C PRO A 281 -47.84 11.21 -11.67
N GLN A 282 -48.78 12.02 -11.20
CA GLN A 282 -49.34 13.14 -11.96
C GLN A 282 -48.46 14.39 -11.82
N THR A 283 -48.31 15.08 -12.94
CA THR A 283 -47.65 16.36 -13.11
C THR A 283 -48.49 17.52 -12.56
N SER A 284 -47.87 18.44 -11.83
CA SER A 284 -48.37 19.82 -11.77
C SER A 284 -47.21 20.81 -11.77
N ASN A 285 -47.32 21.74 -12.72
CA ASN A 285 -46.46 22.90 -12.89
C ASN A 285 -46.82 23.97 -11.85
N SER A 286 -45.79 24.58 -11.24
CA SER A 286 -45.86 25.97 -10.79
C SER A 286 -44.46 26.59 -10.75
N THR A 287 -44.30 27.66 -11.52
CA THR A 287 -43.14 28.57 -11.59
C THR A 287 -43.11 29.52 -10.38
N PRO A 288 -41.96 30.20 -10.12
CA PRO A 288 -41.56 30.63 -8.79
C PRO A 288 -42.01 32.05 -8.44
N THR A 289 -42.28 32.27 -7.15
CA THR A 289 -42.27 33.62 -6.55
C THR A 289 -41.27 33.63 -5.40
N THR A 290 -40.37 34.60 -5.53
CA THR A 290 -39.30 35.04 -4.63
C THR A 290 -39.73 35.17 -3.17
N SER A 291 -39.05 34.48 -2.26
CA SER A 291 -38.55 35.04 -1.00
C SER A 291 -37.68 34.03 -0.26
N ASN A 292 -36.42 34.39 -0.09
CA ASN A 292 -35.51 33.77 0.86
C ASN A 292 -36.00 34.05 2.29
N PRO A 293 -35.76 33.15 3.26
CA PRO A 293 -34.52 33.28 4.03
C PRO A 293 -33.73 31.97 4.13
N GLU A 294 -32.42 32.10 3.89
CA GLU A 294 -31.38 31.09 4.03
C GLU A 294 -31.29 30.57 5.47
N PRO A 295 -31.03 29.27 5.67
CA PRO A 295 -30.33 28.83 6.86
C PRO A 295 -28.83 29.10 6.65
N GLU A 296 -28.28 30.06 7.39
CA GLU A 296 -26.82 30.24 7.53
C GLU A 296 -26.21 28.95 8.05
N THR A 297 -25.67 28.16 7.13
CA THR A 297 -24.99 26.91 7.42
C THR A 297 -23.52 27.27 7.57
N GLY A 298 -22.96 27.17 8.78
CA GLY A 298 -21.53 27.42 9.07
C GLY A 298 -20.58 26.36 8.49
N TRP A 299 -20.83 25.96 7.24
CA TRP A 299 -20.05 24.97 6.52
C TRP A 299 -18.68 25.56 6.17
N GLU A 300 -18.58 26.85 5.88
CA GLU A 300 -17.33 27.57 5.56
C GLU A 300 -16.33 27.41 6.70
N THR A 301 -16.76 27.73 7.92
CA THR A 301 -15.96 27.61 9.14
C THR A 301 -15.60 26.14 9.43
N THR A 302 -16.49 25.20 9.12
CA THR A 302 -16.24 23.76 9.28
C THR A 302 -15.18 23.26 8.30
N VAL A 303 -15.21 23.73 7.05
CA VAL A 303 -14.19 23.47 6.04
C VAL A 303 -12.87 24.08 6.46
N HIS A 304 -12.87 25.36 6.83
CA HIS A 304 -11.68 26.07 7.30
C HIS A 304 -11.03 25.34 8.48
N LYS A 305 -11.79 25.01 9.54
CA LYS A 305 -11.27 24.25 10.70
C LYS A 305 -10.70 22.90 10.31
N SER A 306 -11.36 22.18 9.41
CA SER A 306 -10.91 20.85 8.95
C SER A 306 -9.60 20.94 8.18
N TRP A 307 -9.44 21.94 7.32
CA TRP A 307 -8.20 22.17 6.57
C TRP A 307 -7.09 22.71 7.48
N SER A 308 -7.39 23.64 8.39
CA SER A 308 -6.44 24.22 9.36
C SER A 308 -5.88 23.19 10.35
N ARG A 309 -6.63 22.12 10.66
CA ARG A 309 -6.09 20.98 11.45
C ARG A 309 -4.96 20.25 10.73
N ARG A 310 -4.94 20.28 9.40
CA ARG A 310 -4.01 19.52 8.56
C ARG A 310 -2.87 20.37 8.00
N ALA A 311 -3.14 21.63 7.68
CA ALA A 311 -2.12 22.62 7.34
C ALA A 311 -2.21 23.78 8.35
N LYS A 312 -1.30 23.79 9.33
CA LYS A 312 -1.28 24.73 10.46
C LYS A 312 -0.53 26.02 10.14
N ASN A 313 0.47 25.96 9.26
CA ASN A 313 1.32 27.09 8.92
C ASN A 313 1.06 27.57 7.49
N SER A 314 1.32 28.86 7.22
CA SER A 314 1.30 29.43 5.87
C SER A 314 2.29 28.69 4.97
N GLY A 315 1.89 28.43 3.72
CA GLY A 315 2.66 27.67 2.74
C GLY A 315 2.49 26.15 2.80
N GLU A 316 1.84 25.60 3.84
CA GLU A 316 1.54 24.17 3.90
C GLU A 316 0.45 23.77 2.89
N ILE A 317 0.61 22.58 2.30
CA ILE A 317 -0.20 22.11 1.18
C ILE A 317 -1.04 20.91 1.60
N ILE A 318 -2.30 20.91 1.19
CA ILE A 318 -3.27 19.83 1.37
C ILE A 318 -3.58 19.20 0.02
N ASN A 319 -3.56 17.87 -0.05
CA ASN A 319 -3.99 17.13 -1.24
C ASN A 319 -5.45 17.48 -1.61
N GLY A 320 -5.69 17.85 -2.88
CA GLY A 320 -6.99 18.34 -3.35
C GLY A 320 -8.11 17.30 -3.28
N THR A 321 -7.83 16.01 -3.49
CA THR A 321 -8.84 14.95 -3.36
C THR A 321 -9.33 14.87 -1.91
N TRP A 322 -8.41 14.96 -0.95
CA TRP A 322 -8.78 14.98 0.46
C TRP A 322 -9.52 16.28 0.84
N ALA A 323 -9.04 17.44 0.38
CA ALA A 323 -9.67 18.73 0.65
C ALA A 323 -11.11 18.78 0.14
N ALA A 324 -11.36 18.25 -1.07
CA ALA A 324 -12.69 18.12 -1.64
C ALA A 324 -13.58 17.15 -0.86
N GLY A 325 -13.03 16.06 -0.32
CA GLY A 325 -13.76 15.13 0.54
C GLY A 325 -14.09 15.70 1.93
N ALA A 326 -13.24 16.57 2.49
CA ALA A 326 -13.53 17.30 3.71
C ALA A 326 -14.63 18.36 3.49
N ALA A 327 -14.58 19.08 2.36
CA ALA A 327 -15.62 20.03 1.96
C ALA A 327 -16.98 19.36 1.71
N ALA A 328 -16.99 18.23 1.02
CA ALA A 328 -18.21 17.45 0.77
C ALA A 328 -18.91 17.04 2.07
N ARG A 329 -18.13 16.61 3.09
CA ARG A 329 -18.66 16.25 4.41
C ARG A 329 -19.24 17.47 5.16
N ALA A 330 -18.59 18.63 5.08
CA ALA A 330 -19.09 19.86 5.69
C ALA A 330 -20.38 20.38 5.03
N LEU A 331 -20.56 20.07 3.74
CA LEU A 331 -21.75 20.40 2.95
C LEU A 331 -22.82 19.29 2.98
N GLU A 332 -22.62 18.23 3.75
CA GLU A 332 -23.52 17.07 3.86
C GLU A 332 -23.86 16.39 2.51
N VAL A 333 -22.91 16.42 1.56
CA VAL A 333 -23.04 15.76 0.25
C VAL A 333 -22.04 14.61 0.10
N SER A 334 -22.38 13.65 -0.76
CA SER A 334 -21.52 12.47 -1.02
C SER A 334 -20.18 12.82 -1.69
N LYS A 335 -20.16 13.83 -2.57
CA LYS A 335 -18.97 14.35 -3.27
C LYS A 335 -19.14 15.84 -3.51
N LEU A 336 -18.03 16.58 -3.54
CA LEU A 336 -18.05 18.02 -3.80
C LEU A 336 -18.73 18.35 -5.15
N SER A 337 -18.54 17.50 -6.17
CA SER A 337 -19.18 17.64 -7.48
C SER A 337 -20.72 17.49 -7.47
N ALA A 338 -21.30 16.93 -6.40
CA ALA A 338 -22.74 16.82 -6.19
C ALA A 338 -23.32 18.03 -5.43
N SER A 339 -22.47 18.94 -4.94
CA SER A 339 -22.88 20.21 -4.32
C SER A 339 -23.08 21.31 -5.38
N LYS A 340 -23.55 22.48 -4.92
CA LYS A 340 -23.53 23.73 -5.70
C LYS A 340 -22.13 24.16 -6.17
N TYR A 341 -21.07 23.70 -5.50
CA TYR A 341 -19.68 24.01 -5.81
C TYR A 341 -19.02 22.80 -6.45
N LYS A 342 -19.08 22.69 -7.79
CA LYS A 342 -18.62 21.48 -8.49
C LYS A 342 -17.11 21.25 -8.40
N THR A 343 -16.35 22.30 -8.10
CA THR A 343 -14.89 22.26 -7.98
C THR A 343 -14.41 22.96 -6.73
N LEU A 344 -13.18 22.64 -6.29
CA LEU A 344 -12.53 23.34 -5.18
C LEU A 344 -12.35 24.84 -5.46
N GLN A 345 -12.12 25.24 -6.72
CA GLN A 345 -12.03 26.67 -7.05
C GLN A 345 -13.37 27.36 -6.82
N GLN A 346 -14.45 26.79 -7.33
CA GLN A 346 -15.80 27.33 -7.11
C GLN A 346 -16.18 27.40 -5.62
N LEU A 347 -15.68 26.46 -4.82
CA LEU A 347 -15.85 26.48 -3.36
C LEU A 347 -15.08 27.65 -2.72
N LEU A 348 -13.82 27.85 -3.09
CA LEU A 348 -13.00 28.98 -2.59
C LEU A 348 -13.62 30.32 -2.99
N ASP A 349 -14.03 30.47 -4.26
CA ASP A 349 -14.60 31.71 -4.79
C ASP A 349 -15.95 32.06 -4.13
N SER A 350 -16.61 31.07 -3.53
CA SER A 350 -17.93 31.24 -2.89
C SER A 350 -17.87 31.70 -1.43
N SER A 351 -16.70 31.74 -0.81
CA SER A 351 -16.52 32.07 0.60
C SER A 351 -15.32 33.01 0.79
N SER A 352 -15.57 34.17 1.39
CA SER A 352 -14.50 35.09 1.80
C SER A 352 -13.54 34.43 2.79
N GLU A 353 -14.05 33.70 3.79
CA GLU A 353 -13.24 33.00 4.80
C GLU A 353 -12.27 31.99 4.15
N LEU A 354 -12.74 31.23 3.16
CA LEU A 354 -11.90 30.25 2.48
C LEU A 354 -10.92 30.91 1.50
N SER A 355 -11.36 31.89 0.70
CA SER A 355 -10.50 32.57 -0.26
C SER A 355 -9.42 33.45 0.39
N GLU A 356 -9.65 33.98 1.60
CA GLU A 356 -8.63 34.73 2.36
C GLU A 356 -7.53 33.85 2.93
N ASN A 357 -7.86 32.62 3.34
CA ASN A 357 -6.94 31.72 4.04
C ASN A 357 -6.32 30.63 3.15
N TRP A 358 -6.91 30.36 1.99
CA TRP A 358 -6.55 29.25 1.14
C TRP A 358 -6.51 29.65 -0.33
N GLU A 359 -5.55 29.09 -1.07
CA GLU A 359 -5.47 29.19 -2.52
C GLU A 359 -5.39 27.81 -3.16
N ARG A 360 -5.84 27.73 -4.40
CA ARG A 360 -5.69 26.52 -5.19
C ARG A 360 -4.37 26.56 -5.95
N ASP A 361 -3.56 25.52 -5.78
CA ASP A 361 -2.33 25.31 -6.52
C ASP A 361 -2.41 23.95 -7.23
N GLY A 362 -2.83 23.97 -8.50
CA GLY A 362 -3.08 22.77 -9.30
C GLY A 362 -4.09 21.81 -8.67
N ASN A 363 -3.61 20.62 -8.29
CA ASN A 363 -4.40 19.57 -7.64
C ASN A 363 -4.33 19.61 -6.10
N THR A 364 -3.90 20.74 -5.55
CA THR A 364 -3.73 20.93 -4.10
C THR A 364 -4.34 22.25 -3.63
N ILE A 365 -4.53 22.34 -2.32
CA ILE A 365 -4.95 23.56 -1.62
C ILE A 365 -3.80 23.99 -0.72
N ARG A 366 -3.32 25.23 -0.89
CA ARG A 366 -2.24 25.79 -0.09
C ARG A 366 -2.81 26.79 0.90
N ARG A 367 -2.31 26.75 2.13
CA ARG A 367 -2.60 27.78 3.12
C ARG A 367 -1.86 29.06 2.77
N LYS A 368 -2.57 30.17 2.68
CA LYS A 368 -1.99 31.50 2.48
C LYS A 368 -1.19 31.94 3.70
#